data_AF-A0A1S8CDN8-F1
#
_entry.id   AF-A0A1S8CDN8-F1
#
_cell.length_a   1.000
_cell.length_b   1.000
_cell.length_c   1.000
_cell.angle_alpha   90.00
_cell.angle_beta   90.00
_cell.angle_gamma   90.00
#
_symmetry.space_group_name_H-M   'P 1'
#
loop_
_entity.id
_entity.type
_entity.pdbx_description
1 polymer ?
#
loop_
_entity_poly.entity_id
_entity_poly.type
_entity_poly.pdbx_seq_one_letter_code
_entity_poly.pdbx_strand_id
1 'polypeptide(L)'
;MSHPSAGPSTTADGMAGMPPQPSVGNDAPPPSSGARIASSLAEPEQPTQAAPFTGVGTSKAAQPGRRKRLVVALTASIIGLLAAGGVLTVQLISARSNASDLAAVEAAEDREQDEQLRAVEEQREQVAQRISAAEGDLTAAENRIAAAEAGQRAADEAVTAREQAEAATTAADEQTFLEAMTATETMSVIPDTELLARGRDVCAYLNSTPGMPWDVSDAFDRAAESYDFNEAILLVTAATGILCPEYGG
;
A
#
# COMPACT_ATOMS: atom_id res chain seq x y z
N MET A 1 12.36 -29.17 41.76
CA MET A 1 12.12 -27.77 42.14
C MET A 1 11.50 -27.06 40.95
N SER A 2 10.31 -26.51 41.17
CA SER A 2 9.65 -25.44 40.40
C SER A 2 9.23 -25.71 38.94
N HIS A 3 7.93 -26.01 38.79
CA HIS A 3 7.13 -25.49 37.66
C HIS A 3 7.11 -23.95 37.68
N PRO A 4 6.68 -23.32 36.56
CA PRO A 4 5.37 -22.69 36.66
C PRO A 4 4.46 -22.88 35.43
N SER A 5 3.18 -23.01 35.76
CA SER A 5 2.00 -22.78 34.91
C SER A 5 1.79 -21.29 34.62
N ALA A 6 1.29 -20.99 33.41
CA ALA A 6 0.36 -19.91 33.08
C ALA A 6 -0.26 -20.33 31.72
N GLY A 7 -1.55 -20.54 31.51
CA GLY A 7 -2.73 -19.75 31.88
C GLY A 7 -3.35 -19.23 30.56
N PRO A 8 -4.64 -19.47 30.24
CA PRO A 8 -5.25 -19.12 28.96
C PRO A 8 -5.68 -17.66 28.92
N SER A 9 -5.60 -17.02 27.74
CA SER A 9 -6.11 -15.67 27.51
C SER A 9 -7.30 -15.71 26.54
N THR A 10 -8.48 -15.43 27.07
CA THR A 10 -9.70 -15.03 26.35
C THR A 10 -9.92 -13.52 26.47
N THR A 11 -10.76 -12.98 25.56
CA THR A 11 -11.37 -11.63 25.54
C THR A 11 -10.53 -10.60 24.75
N ALA A 12 -11.02 -9.78 23.82
CA ALA A 12 -12.36 -9.24 23.58
C ALA A 12 -12.55 -8.74 22.14
N ASP A 13 -13.83 -8.53 21.80
CA ASP A 13 -14.39 -7.67 20.76
C ASP A 13 -13.59 -6.42 20.34
N GLY A 14 -13.69 -6.09 19.06
CA GLY A 14 -13.23 -4.83 18.50
C GLY A 14 -13.76 -4.59 17.09
N MET A 15 -15.07 -4.38 16.95
CA MET A 15 -15.65 -3.75 15.76
C MET A 15 -15.09 -2.32 15.63
N ALA A 16 -14.33 -2.07 14.56
CA ALA A 16 -14.07 -0.76 14.01
C ALA A 16 -14.42 -0.85 12.52
N GLY A 17 -15.46 -0.18 12.02
CA GLY A 17 -15.59 1.27 12.05
C GLY A 17 -15.22 1.79 10.66
N MET A 18 -16.01 1.41 9.65
CA MET A 18 -15.85 1.85 8.27
C MET A 18 -16.34 3.31 8.15
N PRO A 19 -15.52 4.29 7.74
CA PRO A 19 -16.02 5.63 7.46
C PRO A 19 -16.74 5.67 6.10
N PRO A 20 -17.82 6.46 5.95
CA PRO A 20 -18.53 6.58 4.68
C PRO A 20 -17.73 7.40 3.66
N GLN A 21 -17.67 6.92 2.42
CA GLN A 21 -17.17 7.69 1.28
C GLN A 21 -18.28 8.62 0.73
N PRO A 22 -17.99 9.91 0.47
CA PRO A 22 -18.82 10.73 -0.39
C PRO A 22 -18.36 10.59 -1.85
N SER A 23 -19.11 9.84 -2.66
CA SER A 23 -19.00 9.92 -4.13
C SER A 23 -20.07 10.86 -4.66
N VAL A 24 -19.74 12.15 -4.69
CA VAL A 24 -20.46 13.16 -5.47
C VAL A 24 -19.93 13.07 -6.89
N GLY A 25 -20.81 12.70 -7.82
CA GLY A 25 -20.53 12.83 -9.24
C GLY A 25 -20.42 14.30 -9.63
N ASN A 26 -19.59 14.58 -10.64
CA ASN A 26 -20.04 15.29 -11.83
C ASN A 26 -18.90 15.33 -12.85
N ASP A 27 -19.21 14.78 -14.02
CA ASP A 27 -18.49 14.94 -15.26
C ASP A 27 -18.24 16.42 -15.59
N ALA A 28 -17.01 16.73 -15.95
CA ALA A 28 -16.72 17.92 -16.75
C ALA A 28 -17.21 17.68 -18.19
N PRO A 29 -17.55 18.76 -18.93
CA PRO A 29 -16.52 19.26 -19.82
C PRO A 29 -16.41 20.80 -19.88
N PRO A 30 -15.23 21.34 -20.23
CA PRO A 30 -15.01 22.78 -20.38
C PRO A 30 -15.59 23.31 -21.70
N PRO A 31 -16.14 24.54 -21.75
CA PRO A 31 -16.42 25.19 -23.02
C PRO A 31 -15.15 25.79 -23.65
N SER A 32 -15.07 25.54 -24.96
CA SER A 32 -14.09 25.95 -25.96
C SER A 32 -13.74 27.44 -26.00
N SER A 33 -12.47 27.70 -26.31
CA SER A 33 -11.94 28.98 -26.80
C SER A 33 -12.65 29.48 -28.06
N GLY A 34 -12.88 30.80 -28.12
CA GLY A 34 -13.33 31.51 -29.32
C GLY A 34 -13.14 33.02 -29.19
N ALA A 35 -12.00 33.50 -29.66
CA ALA A 35 -11.62 34.91 -29.70
C ALA A 35 -12.56 35.77 -30.57
N ARG A 36 -12.77 37.04 -30.16
CA ARG A 36 -12.78 38.28 -30.98
C ARG A 36 -13.26 39.44 -30.11
N ILE A 37 -12.35 40.25 -29.58
CA ILE A 37 -12.67 41.62 -29.16
C ILE A 37 -12.08 42.55 -30.20
N ALA A 38 -12.98 43.15 -30.99
CA ALA A 38 -12.66 44.21 -31.91
C ALA A 38 -12.33 45.49 -31.12
N SER A 39 -11.15 46.04 -31.38
CA SER A 39 -10.87 47.44 -31.10
C SER A 39 -11.65 48.31 -32.09
N SER A 40 -12.53 49.16 -31.60
CA SER A 40 -12.96 50.34 -32.37
C SER A 40 -13.27 51.50 -31.44
N LEU A 41 -12.40 52.50 -31.59
CA LEU A 41 -12.64 53.94 -31.55
C LEU A 41 -13.36 54.56 -30.37
N ALA A 42 -12.60 55.46 -29.76
CA ALA A 42 -12.97 56.52 -28.84
C ALA A 42 -14.09 57.44 -29.35
N GLU A 43 -14.96 57.83 -28.42
CA GLU A 43 -15.48 59.19 -28.16
C GLU A 43 -16.16 59.12 -26.77
N PRO A 44 -16.16 60.16 -25.90
CA PRO A 44 -17.00 61.34 -26.14
C PRO A 44 -16.46 62.72 -25.69
N GLU A 45 -17.01 63.72 -26.38
CA GLU A 45 -17.46 65.04 -25.91
C GLU A 45 -16.47 66.17 -25.54
N GLN A 46 -16.35 67.14 -26.49
CA GLN A 46 -16.88 68.52 -26.45
C GLN A 46 -16.63 69.43 -25.20
N PRO A 47 -16.63 70.80 -25.29
CA PRO A 47 -17.13 71.63 -26.38
C PRO A 47 -16.33 72.95 -26.72
N THR A 48 -16.76 73.59 -27.81
CA THR A 48 -16.92 75.06 -27.99
C THR A 48 -15.75 75.99 -28.37
N GLN A 49 -16.02 76.70 -29.47
CA GLN A 49 -15.59 78.04 -29.91
C GLN A 49 -14.22 78.24 -30.57
N ALA A 50 -14.28 78.48 -31.88
CA ALA A 50 -13.55 79.56 -32.51
C ALA A 50 -14.50 80.35 -33.43
N ALA A 51 -14.80 81.59 -33.02
CA ALA A 51 -15.38 82.63 -33.85
C ALA A 51 -14.27 83.26 -34.75
N PRO A 52 -14.64 84.07 -35.76
CA PRO A 52 -13.82 84.30 -36.95
C PRO A 52 -12.86 85.50 -36.82
N PHE A 53 -12.19 85.77 -37.95
CA PHE A 53 -11.77 87.09 -38.44
C PHE A 53 -10.26 87.36 -38.45
N THR A 54 -9.66 87.06 -39.59
CA THR A 54 -8.50 87.78 -40.13
C THR A 54 -8.91 89.19 -40.56
N GLY A 55 -8.11 90.19 -40.21
CA GLY A 55 -7.81 91.25 -41.19
C GLY A 55 -7.89 92.70 -40.72
N VAL A 56 -6.68 93.26 -40.56
CA VAL A 56 -6.26 94.62 -40.94
C VAL A 56 -6.60 95.76 -39.97
N GLY A 57 -5.54 96.43 -39.55
CA GLY A 57 -5.54 97.40 -38.47
C GLY A 57 -5.96 98.81 -38.84
N THR A 58 -6.04 99.66 -37.82
CA THR A 58 -5.66 101.08 -37.92
C THR A 58 -5.07 101.57 -36.59
N SER A 59 -3.86 102.11 -36.69
CA SER A 59 -3.35 103.33 -36.07
C SER A 59 -3.67 103.68 -34.60
N LYS A 60 -2.67 103.43 -33.74
CA LYS A 60 -1.95 104.39 -32.88
C LYS A 60 -2.76 105.50 -32.16
N ALA A 61 -2.86 105.35 -30.83
CA ALA A 61 -2.88 106.47 -29.89
C ALA A 61 -2.05 106.11 -28.64
N ALA A 62 -1.31 107.09 -28.12
CA ALA A 62 -0.25 106.97 -27.14
C ALA A 62 -0.72 106.59 -25.73
N GLN A 63 0.06 105.81 -24.97
CA GLN A 63 0.08 105.87 -23.49
C GLN A 63 1.28 105.13 -22.85
N PRO A 64 2.01 105.75 -21.90
CA PRO A 64 3.20 105.17 -21.25
C PRO A 64 2.89 104.12 -20.14
N GLY A 65 1.64 103.71 -19.95
CA GLY A 65 1.22 102.69 -18.96
C GLY A 65 1.15 101.24 -19.47
N ARG A 66 1.30 101.00 -20.78
CA ARG A 66 1.14 99.67 -21.39
C ARG A 66 2.29 98.70 -21.09
N ARG A 67 3.50 99.18 -20.82
CA ARG A 67 4.66 98.32 -20.59
C ARG A 67 4.56 97.52 -19.30
N LYS A 68 4.06 98.12 -18.20
CA LYS A 68 3.88 97.42 -16.92
C LYS A 68 2.79 96.33 -16.99
N ARG A 69 1.68 96.58 -17.69
CA ARG A 69 0.61 95.58 -17.87
C ARG A 69 1.03 94.42 -18.78
N LEU A 70 1.84 94.70 -19.80
CA LEU A 70 2.37 93.67 -20.70
C LEU A 70 3.40 92.78 -20.01
N VAL A 71 4.26 93.35 -19.15
CA VAL A 71 5.20 92.57 -18.33
C VAL A 71 4.44 91.69 -17.33
N VAL A 72 3.42 92.21 -16.64
CA VAL A 72 2.61 91.42 -15.71
C VAL A 72 1.87 90.27 -16.41
N ALA A 73 1.28 90.53 -17.59
CA ALA A 73 0.63 89.50 -18.40
C ALA A 73 1.63 88.43 -18.89
N LEU A 74 2.84 88.83 -19.28
CA LEU A 74 3.89 87.91 -19.70
C LEU A 74 4.36 87.04 -18.53
N THR A 75 4.57 87.62 -17.34
CA THR A 75 4.96 86.85 -16.15
C THR A 75 3.86 85.90 -15.70
N ALA A 76 2.58 86.30 -15.76
CA ALA A 76 1.46 85.40 -15.44
C ALA A 76 1.36 84.24 -16.44
N SER A 77 1.61 84.48 -17.72
CA SER A 77 1.66 83.43 -18.75
C SER A 77 2.83 82.48 -18.53
N ILE A 78 4.01 82.98 -18.17
CA ILE A 78 5.19 82.15 -17.86
C ILE A 78 4.94 81.28 -16.62
N ILE A 79 4.35 81.85 -15.56
CA ILE A 79 3.98 81.09 -14.35
C ILE A 79 2.93 80.03 -14.67
N GLY A 80 1.93 80.35 -15.50
CA GLY A 80 0.93 79.38 -15.97
C GLY A 80 1.54 78.24 -16.80
N LEU A 81 2.49 78.54 -17.69
CA LEU A 81 3.24 77.54 -18.47
C LEU A 81 4.13 76.66 -17.59
N LEU A 82 4.78 77.22 -16.57
CA LEU A 82 5.58 76.47 -15.60
C LEU A 82 4.70 75.55 -14.74
N ALA A 83 3.52 76.02 -14.31
CA ALA A 83 2.57 75.20 -13.56
C ALA A 83 2.00 74.06 -14.42
N ALA A 84 1.62 74.34 -15.67
CA ALA A 84 1.14 73.33 -16.61
C ALA A 84 2.24 72.30 -16.96
N GLY A 85 3.47 72.76 -17.17
CA GLY A 85 4.64 71.91 -17.38
C GLY A 85 4.93 71.01 -16.17
N GLY A 86 4.83 71.57 -14.95
CA GLY A 86 4.98 70.81 -13.70
C GLY A 86 3.94 69.70 -13.56
N VAL A 87 2.67 69.97 -13.81
CA VAL A 87 1.59 68.96 -13.74
C VAL A 87 1.80 67.84 -14.77
N LEU A 88 2.21 68.17 -16.01
CA LEU A 88 2.52 67.16 -17.03
C LEU A 88 3.70 66.27 -16.62
N THR A 89 4.77 66.84 -16.04
CA THR A 89 5.90 66.04 -15.56
C THR A 89 5.53 65.13 -14.40
N VAL A 90 4.66 65.57 -13.48
CA VAL A 90 4.17 64.74 -12.37
C VAL A 90 3.31 63.58 -12.88
N GLN A 91 2.43 63.82 -13.86
CA GLN A 91 1.61 62.76 -14.46
C GLN A 91 2.45 61.74 -15.23
N LEU A 92 3.51 62.18 -15.93
CA LEU A 92 4.43 61.28 -16.64
C LEU A 92 5.25 60.42 -15.67
N ILE A 93 5.72 60.99 -14.57
CA ILE A 93 6.47 60.25 -13.53
C ILE A 93 5.55 59.24 -12.84
N SER A 94 4.31 59.63 -12.51
CA SER A 94 3.32 58.75 -11.88
C SER A 94 2.86 57.61 -12.81
N ALA A 95 2.66 57.90 -14.10
CA ALA A 95 2.36 56.86 -15.09
C ALA A 95 3.53 55.89 -15.27
N ARG A 96 4.77 56.39 -15.23
CA ARG A 96 5.98 55.56 -15.33
C ARG A 96 6.21 54.72 -14.07
N SER A 97 5.95 55.26 -12.87
CA SER A 97 6.06 54.50 -11.62
C SER A 97 4.99 53.42 -11.54
N ASN A 98 3.74 53.74 -11.90
CA ASN A 98 2.66 52.75 -11.92
C ASN A 98 2.92 51.63 -12.95
N ALA A 99 3.52 51.96 -14.10
CA ALA A 99 3.92 50.95 -15.09
C ALA A 99 5.10 50.08 -14.59
N SER A 100 6.06 50.66 -13.86
CA SER A 100 7.15 49.87 -13.26
C SER A 100 6.68 49.01 -12.09
N ASP A 101 5.74 49.51 -11.29
CA ASP A 101 5.15 48.76 -10.19
C ASP A 101 4.31 47.60 -10.72
N LEU A 102 3.53 47.81 -11.79
CA LEU A 102 2.79 46.74 -12.45
C LEU A 102 3.72 45.66 -13.04
N ALA A 103 4.77 46.07 -13.75
CA ALA A 103 5.77 45.14 -14.29
C ALA A 103 6.53 44.38 -13.19
N ALA A 104 6.75 45.01 -12.03
CA ALA A 104 7.37 44.35 -10.87
C ALA A 104 6.44 43.33 -10.22
N VAL A 105 5.13 43.60 -10.18
CA VAL A 105 4.10 42.66 -9.71
C VAL A 105 3.94 41.49 -10.67
N GLU A 106 3.81 41.74 -11.99
CA GLU A 106 3.76 40.67 -13.01
C GLU A 106 4.99 39.76 -12.93
N ALA A 107 6.19 40.35 -12.84
CA ALA A 107 7.41 39.56 -12.70
C ALA A 107 7.50 38.79 -11.37
N ALA A 108 6.78 39.22 -10.33
CA ALA A 108 6.70 38.49 -9.06
C ALA A 108 5.69 37.33 -9.15
N GLU A 109 4.55 37.54 -9.81
CA GLU A 109 3.55 36.49 -10.08
C GLU A 109 4.12 35.41 -11.01
N ASP A 110 4.87 35.78 -12.05
CA ASP A 110 5.55 34.82 -12.93
C ASP A 110 6.55 33.94 -12.16
N ARG A 111 7.32 34.55 -11.26
CA ARG A 111 8.26 33.81 -10.39
C ARG A 111 7.53 32.86 -9.45
N GLU A 112 6.41 33.28 -8.87
CA GLU A 112 5.60 32.42 -8.01
C GLU A 112 4.99 31.25 -8.79
N GLN A 113 4.51 31.48 -10.02
CA GLN A 113 4.00 30.42 -10.88
C GLN A 113 5.10 29.42 -11.28
N ASP A 114 6.28 29.88 -11.64
CA ASP A 114 7.42 29.02 -11.95
C ASP A 114 7.84 28.16 -10.75
N GLU A 115 7.86 28.74 -9.54
CA GLU A 115 8.13 28.00 -8.30
C GLU A 115 7.06 26.95 -8.01
N GLN A 116 5.78 27.28 -8.20
CA GLN A 116 4.68 26.33 -8.03
C GLN A 116 4.73 25.19 -9.05
N LEU A 117 5.00 25.48 -10.33
CA LEU A 117 5.14 24.47 -11.37
C LEU A 117 6.30 23.53 -11.07
N ARG A 118 7.45 24.08 -10.67
CA ARG A 118 8.61 23.29 -10.27
C ARG A 118 8.31 22.38 -9.07
N ALA A 119 7.61 22.90 -8.06
CA ALA A 119 7.21 22.08 -6.90
C ALA A 119 6.27 20.93 -7.30
N VAL A 120 5.36 21.15 -8.26
CA VAL A 120 4.48 20.10 -8.79
C VAL A 120 5.26 19.06 -9.59
N GLU A 121 6.24 19.46 -10.39
CA GLU A 121 7.12 18.55 -11.12
C GLU A 121 7.93 17.65 -10.18
N GLU A 122 8.54 18.25 -9.14
CA GLU A 122 9.27 17.51 -8.11
C GLU A 122 8.36 16.52 -7.37
N GLN A 123 7.13 16.92 -7.03
CA GLN A 123 6.15 16.02 -6.42
C GLN A 123 5.75 14.87 -7.37
N ARG A 124 5.56 15.15 -8.66
CA ARG A 124 5.27 14.12 -9.66
C ARG A 124 6.39 13.10 -9.79
N GLU A 125 7.63 13.57 -9.81
CA GLU A 125 8.79 12.67 -9.87
C GLU A 125 8.88 11.80 -8.61
N GLN A 126 8.68 12.37 -7.42
CA GLN A 126 8.64 11.60 -6.16
C GLN A 126 7.53 10.55 -6.16
N VAL A 127 6.34 10.90 -6.65
CA VAL A 127 5.22 9.94 -6.75
C VAL A 127 5.56 8.83 -7.74
N ALA A 128 6.13 9.14 -8.90
CA ALA A 128 6.54 8.14 -9.89
C ALA A 128 7.60 7.17 -9.32
N GLN A 129 8.59 7.68 -8.58
CA GLN A 129 9.58 6.85 -7.91
C GLN A 129 8.95 5.94 -6.85
N ARG A 130 8.01 6.45 -6.05
CA ARG A 130 7.29 5.65 -5.05
C ARG A 130 6.42 4.56 -5.69
N ILE A 131 5.78 4.84 -6.82
CA ILE A 131 5.00 3.84 -7.57
C ILE A 131 5.94 2.74 -8.07
N SER A 132 7.05 3.10 -8.72
CA SER A 132 8.01 2.12 -9.23
C SER A 132 8.62 1.25 -8.11
N ALA A 133 8.91 1.84 -6.94
CA ALA A 133 9.35 1.08 -5.78
C ALA A 133 8.27 0.12 -5.28
N ALA A 134 7.02 0.58 -5.18
CA ALA A 134 5.89 -0.26 -4.76
C ALA A 134 5.60 -1.40 -5.75
N GLU A 135 5.75 -1.17 -7.05
CA GLU A 135 5.64 -2.21 -8.08
C GLU A 135 6.76 -3.26 -7.92
N GLY A 136 7.99 -2.83 -7.65
CA GLY A 136 9.10 -3.74 -7.36
C GLY A 136 8.86 -4.58 -6.10
N ASP A 137 8.35 -3.97 -5.04
CA ASP A 137 7.99 -4.65 -3.79
C ASP A 137 6.85 -5.65 -4.00
N LEU A 138 5.87 -5.32 -4.85
CA LEU A 138 4.77 -6.22 -5.21
C LEU A 138 5.29 -7.48 -5.91
N THR A 139 6.12 -7.34 -6.95
CA THR A 139 6.74 -8.49 -7.64
C THR A 139 7.60 -9.32 -6.68
N ALA A 140 8.34 -8.70 -5.77
CA ALA A 140 9.11 -9.42 -4.76
C ALA A 140 8.20 -10.15 -3.75
N ALA A 141 7.03 -9.61 -3.41
CA ALA A 141 6.03 -10.28 -2.59
C ALA A 141 5.41 -11.47 -3.31
N GLU A 142 4.99 -11.31 -4.57
CA GLU A 142 4.44 -12.39 -5.40
C GLU A 142 5.42 -13.57 -5.53
N ASN A 143 6.70 -13.28 -5.78
CA ASN A 143 7.73 -14.32 -5.85
C ASN A 143 7.90 -15.07 -4.51
N ARG A 144 7.83 -14.37 -3.37
CA ARG A 144 7.89 -15.00 -2.04
C ARG A 144 6.67 -15.87 -1.78
N ILE A 145 5.48 -15.44 -2.19
CA ILE A 145 4.25 -16.22 -2.08
C ILE A 145 4.35 -17.49 -2.94
N ALA A 146 4.75 -17.36 -4.21
CA ALA A 146 4.91 -18.52 -5.10
C ALA A 146 5.94 -19.53 -4.56
N ALA A 147 7.04 -19.06 -3.99
CA ALA A 147 8.03 -19.92 -3.34
C ALA A 147 7.47 -20.63 -2.09
N ALA A 148 6.69 -19.92 -1.27
CA ALA A 148 6.03 -20.49 -0.09
C ALA A 148 5.00 -21.57 -0.47
N GLU A 149 4.18 -21.31 -1.50
CA GLU A 149 3.19 -22.28 -2.01
C GLU A 149 3.87 -23.51 -2.59
N ALA A 150 4.97 -23.35 -3.33
CA ALA A 150 5.75 -24.48 -3.83
C ALA A 150 6.36 -25.29 -2.68
N GLY A 151 6.86 -24.62 -1.63
CA GLY A 151 7.37 -25.26 -0.42
C GLY A 151 6.30 -26.05 0.33
N GLN A 152 5.09 -25.48 0.47
CA GLN A 152 3.96 -26.16 1.10
C GLN A 152 3.55 -27.41 0.30
N ARG A 153 3.44 -27.29 -1.03
CA ARG A 153 3.07 -28.41 -1.90
C ARG A 153 4.08 -29.56 -1.81
N ALA A 154 5.37 -29.24 -1.79
CA ALA A 154 6.43 -30.24 -1.59
C ALA A 154 6.38 -30.90 -0.20
N ALA A 155 6.01 -30.15 0.84
CA ALA A 155 5.84 -30.70 2.18
C ALA A 155 4.63 -31.65 2.24
N ASP A 156 3.50 -31.27 1.63
CA ASP A 156 2.28 -32.10 1.56
C ASP A 156 2.54 -33.40 0.79
N GLU A 157 3.29 -33.33 -0.32
CA GLU A 157 3.75 -34.49 -1.09
C GLU A 157 4.65 -35.41 -0.25
N ALA A 158 5.57 -34.84 0.53
CA ALA A 158 6.46 -35.61 1.39
C ALA A 158 5.71 -36.32 2.54
N VAL A 159 4.72 -35.65 3.15
CA VAL A 159 3.85 -36.26 4.16
C VAL A 159 3.03 -37.39 3.54
N THR A 160 2.41 -37.15 2.39
CA THR A 160 1.61 -38.17 1.68
C THR A 160 2.47 -39.39 1.32
N ALA A 161 3.68 -39.18 0.81
CA ALA A 161 4.60 -40.27 0.47
C ALA A 161 5.03 -41.06 1.71
N ARG A 162 5.25 -40.37 2.83
CA ARG A 162 5.59 -41.00 4.11
C ARG A 162 4.42 -41.83 4.65
N GLU A 163 3.20 -41.28 4.66
CA GLU A 163 2.00 -42.01 5.09
C GLU A 163 1.76 -43.26 4.24
N GLN A 164 1.97 -43.17 2.92
CA GLN A 164 1.89 -44.32 2.02
C GLN A 164 2.96 -45.37 2.32
N ALA A 165 4.20 -44.94 2.59
CA ALA A 165 5.27 -45.85 2.97
C ALA A 165 4.98 -46.55 4.32
N GLU A 166 4.56 -45.79 5.34
CA GLU A 166 4.19 -46.34 6.65
C GLU A 166 3.01 -47.31 6.56
N ALA A 167 1.99 -47.00 5.75
CA ALA A 167 0.87 -47.90 5.50
C ALA A 167 1.30 -49.19 4.78
N ALA A 168 2.20 -49.08 3.79
CA ALA A 168 2.73 -50.24 3.07
C ALA A 168 3.58 -51.14 3.99
N THR A 169 4.43 -50.55 4.83
CA THR A 169 5.21 -51.29 5.84
C THR A 169 4.29 -51.96 6.85
N THR A 170 3.31 -51.25 7.40
CA THR A 170 2.32 -51.80 8.32
C THR A 170 1.59 -53.00 7.71
N ALA A 171 1.15 -52.90 6.45
CA ALA A 171 0.48 -54.00 5.76
C ALA A 171 1.41 -55.21 5.54
N ALA A 172 2.69 -54.97 5.24
CA ALA A 172 3.68 -56.03 5.09
C ALA A 172 3.99 -56.74 6.42
N ASP A 173 4.10 -55.99 7.50
CA ASP A 173 4.33 -56.52 8.85
C ASP A 173 3.12 -57.33 9.33
N GLU A 174 1.91 -56.85 9.09
CA GLU A 174 0.67 -57.59 9.37
C GLU A 174 0.60 -58.91 8.60
N GLN A 175 0.96 -58.90 7.32
CA GLN A 175 1.01 -60.13 6.52
C GLN A 175 2.09 -61.09 7.06
N THR A 176 3.29 -60.59 7.37
CA THR A 176 4.40 -61.39 7.89
C THR A 176 4.03 -62.02 9.23
N PHE A 177 3.34 -61.28 10.11
CA PHE A 177 2.82 -61.79 11.36
C PHE A 177 1.79 -62.91 11.14
N LEU A 178 0.83 -62.71 10.23
CA LEU A 178 -0.16 -63.74 9.90
C LEU A 178 0.47 -65.01 9.34
N GLU A 179 1.46 -64.88 8.46
CA GLU A 179 2.22 -66.02 7.93
C GLU A 179 2.96 -66.77 9.05
N ALA A 180 3.55 -66.05 10.01
CA ALA A 180 4.22 -66.66 11.17
C ALA A 180 3.23 -67.40 12.09
N MET A 181 2.05 -66.82 12.36
CA MET A 181 1.04 -67.44 13.22
C MET A 181 0.39 -68.65 12.55
N THR A 182 0.04 -68.55 11.27
CA THR A 182 -0.64 -69.63 10.54
C THR A 182 0.28 -70.79 10.15
N ALA A 183 1.61 -70.64 10.25
CA ALA A 183 2.57 -71.72 10.08
C ALA A 183 2.40 -72.86 11.12
N THR A 184 1.75 -72.58 12.25
CA THR A 184 1.39 -73.56 13.28
C THR A 184 -0.02 -74.09 13.12
N GLU A 185 -0.20 -75.40 13.22
CA GLU A 185 -1.49 -76.08 13.04
C GLU A 185 -2.59 -75.55 13.97
N THR A 186 -2.28 -75.23 15.23
CA THR A 186 -3.29 -74.80 16.21
C THR A 186 -3.79 -73.38 15.95
N MET A 187 -2.92 -72.50 15.47
CA MET A 187 -3.21 -71.10 15.17
C MET A 187 -3.91 -70.92 13.81
N SER A 188 -3.72 -71.85 12.88
CA SER A 188 -4.32 -71.82 11.53
C SER A 188 -5.85 -71.84 11.49
N VAL A 189 -6.49 -72.23 12.61
CA VAL A 189 -7.96 -72.32 12.73
C VAL A 189 -8.57 -70.97 13.18
N ILE A 190 -7.75 -70.04 13.67
CA ILE A 190 -8.19 -68.72 14.13
C ILE A 190 -8.25 -67.77 12.93
N PRO A 191 -9.32 -66.99 12.76
CA PRO A 191 -9.40 -66.04 11.65
C PRO A 191 -8.33 -64.95 11.75
N ASP A 192 -7.75 -64.56 10.61
CA ASP A 192 -6.67 -63.56 10.50
C ASP A 192 -6.95 -62.26 11.27
N THR A 193 -8.19 -61.76 11.22
CA THR A 193 -8.59 -60.55 11.93
C THR A 193 -8.44 -60.68 13.44
N GLU A 194 -8.67 -61.88 13.97
CA GLU A 194 -8.55 -62.15 15.40
C GLU A 194 -7.09 -62.38 15.80
N LEU A 195 -6.29 -63.08 14.96
CA LEU A 195 -4.85 -63.19 15.16
C LEU A 195 -4.18 -61.82 15.22
N LEU A 196 -4.49 -60.93 14.26
CA LEU A 196 -3.98 -59.56 14.25
C LEU A 196 -4.42 -58.77 15.48
N ALA A 197 -5.68 -58.93 15.91
CA ALA A 197 -6.17 -58.26 17.13
C ALA A 197 -5.39 -58.72 18.37
N ARG A 198 -5.11 -60.02 18.50
CA ARG A 198 -4.31 -60.58 19.60
C ARG A 198 -2.87 -60.07 19.58
N GLY A 199 -2.22 -60.06 18.42
CA GLY A 199 -0.86 -59.52 18.28
C GLY A 199 -0.80 -58.03 18.64
N ARG A 200 -1.77 -57.23 18.19
CA ARG A 200 -1.88 -55.81 18.54
C ARG A 200 -2.18 -55.58 20.03
N ASP A 201 -2.94 -56.47 20.68
CA ASP A 201 -3.21 -56.39 22.12
C ASP A 201 -1.93 -56.57 22.94
N VAL A 202 -1.05 -57.50 22.53
CA VAL A 202 0.28 -57.67 23.14
C VAL A 202 1.10 -56.36 23.03
N CYS A 203 1.16 -55.78 21.83
CA CYS A 203 1.88 -54.51 21.62
C CYS A 203 1.25 -53.35 22.41
N ALA A 204 -0.08 -53.29 22.49
CA ALA A 204 -0.79 -52.28 23.28
C ALA A 204 -0.51 -52.45 24.79
N TYR A 205 -0.46 -53.70 25.28
CA TYR A 205 -0.13 -54.01 26.66
C TYR A 205 1.28 -53.54 27.01
N LEU A 206 2.28 -53.87 26.18
CA LEU A 206 3.66 -53.45 26.35
C LEU A 206 3.80 -51.91 26.34
N ASN A 207 3.10 -51.23 25.44
CA ASN A 207 3.10 -49.77 25.37
C ASN A 207 2.40 -49.11 26.58
N SER A 208 1.38 -49.77 27.14
CA SER A 208 0.60 -49.26 28.28
C SER A 208 1.25 -49.50 29.64
N THR A 209 2.27 -50.34 29.71
CA THR A 209 2.92 -50.75 30.95
C THR A 209 4.21 -49.95 31.14
N PRO A 210 4.19 -48.84 31.92
CA PRO A 210 5.38 -48.06 32.18
C PRO A 210 6.34 -48.83 33.09
N GLY A 211 7.47 -49.28 32.54
CA GLY A 211 8.54 -49.93 33.29
C GLY A 211 9.75 -50.18 32.39
N MET A 212 10.95 -49.90 32.88
CA MET A 212 12.20 -50.31 32.23
C MET A 212 12.83 -51.42 33.08
N PRO A 213 13.23 -52.55 32.47
CA PRO A 213 12.95 -52.94 31.08
C PRO A 213 11.47 -53.28 30.87
N TRP A 214 10.98 -53.12 29.64
CA TRP A 214 9.69 -53.67 29.21
C TRP A 214 9.67 -55.16 29.57
N ASP A 215 8.83 -55.57 30.52
CA ASP A 215 8.88 -56.97 30.96
C ASP A 215 8.07 -57.80 29.97
N VAL A 216 8.73 -58.26 28.90
CA VAL A 216 8.15 -59.22 27.97
C VAL A 216 7.73 -60.51 28.70
N SER A 217 8.32 -60.80 29.87
CA SER A 217 7.86 -61.89 30.74
C SER A 217 6.46 -61.64 31.29
N ASP A 218 6.11 -60.41 31.68
CA ASP A 218 4.74 -60.07 32.12
C ASP A 218 3.74 -60.21 30.96
N ALA A 219 4.15 -59.85 29.74
CA ALA A 219 3.33 -60.06 28.54
C ALA A 219 3.13 -61.55 28.25
N PHE A 220 4.16 -62.39 28.44
CA PHE A 220 4.04 -63.84 28.36
C PHE A 220 3.13 -64.40 29.44
N ASP A 221 3.29 -64.01 30.70
CA ASP A 221 2.48 -64.49 31.81
C ASP A 221 1.00 -64.17 31.57
N ARG A 222 0.70 -62.94 31.14
CA ARG A 222 -0.65 -62.53 30.73
C ARG A 222 -1.19 -63.35 29.55
N ALA A 223 -0.37 -63.61 28.53
CA ALA A 223 -0.78 -64.43 27.40
C ALA A 223 -1.04 -65.89 27.84
N ALA A 224 -0.23 -66.44 28.74
CA ALA A 224 -0.37 -67.79 29.27
C ALA A 224 -1.59 -67.97 30.18
N GLU A 225 -2.17 -66.89 30.72
CA GLU A 225 -3.48 -66.94 31.40
C GLU A 225 -4.64 -67.24 30.43
N SER A 226 -4.48 -66.92 29.14
CA SER A 226 -5.54 -66.96 28.13
C SER A 226 -5.33 -68.01 27.03
N TYR A 227 -4.09 -68.44 26.79
CA TYR A 227 -3.69 -69.32 25.69
C TYR A 227 -2.82 -70.49 26.18
N ASP A 228 -2.68 -71.54 25.37
CA ASP A 228 -1.70 -72.59 25.66
C ASP A 228 -0.29 -71.99 25.74
N PHE A 229 0.59 -72.57 26.55
CA PHE A 229 1.94 -72.07 26.75
C PHE A 229 2.73 -71.91 25.44
N ASN A 230 2.60 -72.86 24.50
CA ASN A 230 3.29 -72.76 23.21
C ASN A 230 2.69 -71.66 22.32
N GLU A 231 1.38 -71.45 22.42
CA GLU A 231 0.65 -70.41 21.68
C GLU A 231 0.96 -69.01 22.23
N ALA A 232 1.03 -68.86 23.55
CA ALA A 232 1.47 -67.65 24.22
C ALA A 232 2.92 -67.30 23.84
N ILE A 233 3.81 -68.31 23.80
CA ILE A 233 5.19 -68.12 23.37
C ILE A 233 5.25 -67.59 21.93
N LEU A 234 4.56 -68.28 21.02
CA LEU A 234 4.54 -67.91 19.61
C LEU A 234 3.94 -66.51 19.40
N LEU A 235 2.80 -66.23 20.02
CA LEU A 235 2.07 -64.97 19.87
C LEU A 235 2.90 -63.77 20.32
N VAL A 236 3.46 -63.83 21.53
CA VAL A 236 4.22 -62.70 22.08
C VAL A 236 5.53 -62.53 21.33
N THR A 237 6.23 -63.61 20.96
CA THR A 237 7.48 -63.53 20.18
C THR A 237 7.24 -62.99 18.78
N ALA A 238 6.18 -63.43 18.08
CA ALA A 238 5.84 -62.92 16.76
C ALA A 238 5.38 -61.45 16.83
N ALA A 239 4.59 -61.09 17.85
CA ALA A 239 4.16 -59.71 18.05
C ALA A 239 5.34 -58.77 18.31
N THR A 240 6.24 -59.11 19.24
CA THR A 240 7.41 -58.27 19.54
C THR A 240 8.51 -58.34 18.49
N GLY A 241 8.56 -59.38 17.66
CA GLY A 241 9.52 -59.49 16.57
C GLY A 241 9.08 -58.79 15.27
N ILE A 242 7.77 -58.64 15.05
CA ILE A 242 7.20 -58.17 13.76
C ILE A 242 6.35 -56.92 13.95
N LEU A 243 5.36 -56.93 14.84
CA LEU A 243 4.37 -55.86 14.96
C LEU A 243 4.85 -54.69 15.84
N CYS A 244 5.64 -54.97 16.87
CA CYS A 244 6.23 -53.98 17.77
C CYS A 244 7.70 -54.32 18.07
N PRO A 245 8.58 -54.22 17.05
CA PRO A 245 10.00 -54.59 17.12
C PRO A 245 10.80 -53.84 18.19
N GLU A 246 10.31 -52.70 18.66
CA GLU A 246 10.92 -51.95 19.76
C GLU A 246 10.98 -52.74 21.09
N TYR A 247 10.21 -53.81 21.22
CA TYR A 247 10.18 -54.71 22.38
C TYR A 247 10.78 -56.10 22.09
N GLY A 248 11.35 -56.34 20.90
CA GLY A 248 11.85 -57.65 20.45
C GLY A 248 13.32 -57.95 20.79
N GLY A 249 13.89 -57.29 21.82
CA GLY A 249 15.32 -57.32 22.16
C GLY A 249 15.82 -58.57 22.87
#